data_AF-A0A4Y2QAY3-F1
#
_entry.id   AF-A0A4Y2QAY3-F1
#
_cell.length_a   1.000
_cell.length_b   1.000
_cell.length_c   1.000
_cell.angle_alpha   90.00
_cell.angle_beta   90.00
_cell.angle_gamma   90.00
#
_symmetry.space_group_name_H-M   'P 1'
#
loop_
_entity.id
_entity.type
_entity.pdbx_description
1 polymer ?
#
loop_
_entity_poly.entity_id
_entity_poly.type
_entity_poly.pdbx_seq_one_letter_code
_entity_poly.pdbx_strand_id
1 'polypeptide(L)'
;MQLLGLKAKDLWSGKFAELKSKLEELEIQKCMHIEQHKWTALKEIPRVEALIFGAWNSLPECYSEGKKLAYGVLTIFGSIYSCDQAFSSMNIIKSKVRSQLTNKNLESCLKFKTASY
;
A
#
# COMPACT_ATOMS: atom_id res chain seq x y z
N MET A 1 -13.92 -22.38 -15.70
CA MET A 1 -12.75 -23.16 -15.23
C MET A 1 -11.94 -22.49 -14.10
N GLN A 2 -11.97 -21.17 -13.89
CA GLN A 2 -11.13 -20.49 -12.88
C GLN A 2 -11.45 -20.86 -11.42
N LEU A 3 -12.72 -21.07 -11.09
CA LEU A 3 -13.17 -21.51 -9.76
C LEU A 3 -12.60 -22.89 -9.36
N LEU A 4 -12.29 -23.76 -10.31
CA LEU A 4 -11.65 -25.06 -10.03
C LEU A 4 -10.16 -24.89 -9.67
N GLY A 5 -9.47 -23.91 -10.26
CA GLY A 5 -8.08 -23.58 -9.97
C GLY A 5 -7.86 -22.87 -8.63
N LEU A 6 -8.91 -22.27 -8.05
CA LEU A 6 -8.91 -21.77 -6.67
C LEU A 6 -8.86 -22.90 -5.63
N LYS A 7 -9.25 -24.11 -6.04
CA LYS A 7 -9.22 -25.32 -5.21
C LYS A 7 -7.82 -25.95 -5.11
N ALA A 8 -6.86 -25.49 -5.92
CA ALA A 8 -5.46 -25.91 -5.88
C ALA A 8 -4.77 -25.32 -4.64
N LYS A 9 -5.11 -25.84 -3.46
CA LYS A 9 -4.62 -25.41 -2.15
C LYS A 9 -3.09 -25.29 -2.12
N ASP A 10 -2.41 -26.20 -2.80
CA ASP A 10 -0.94 -26.33 -2.77
C ASP A 10 -0.25 -25.23 -3.60
N LEU A 11 -0.89 -24.75 -4.67
CA LEU A 11 -0.39 -23.63 -5.46
C LEU A 11 -0.46 -22.33 -4.64
N TRP A 12 -1.62 -22.09 -4.01
CA TRP A 12 -1.86 -20.88 -3.24
C TRP A 12 -1.03 -20.85 -1.95
N SER A 13 -0.91 -21.97 -1.25
CA SER A 13 -0.09 -22.05 -0.04
C SER A 13 1.37 -21.73 -0.33
N GLY A 14 1.94 -22.29 -1.41
CA GLY A 14 3.30 -21.99 -1.83
C GLY A 14 3.50 -20.53 -2.22
N LYS A 15 2.60 -19.98 -3.05
CA LYS A 15 2.68 -18.58 -3.50
C LYS A 15 2.51 -17.58 -2.35
N PHE A 16 1.59 -17.83 -1.42
CA PHE A 16 1.42 -16.96 -0.25
C PHE A 16 2.56 -17.10 0.75
N ALA A 17 3.12 -18.30 0.95
CA ALA A 17 4.31 -18.48 1.77
C ALA A 17 5.52 -17.73 1.20
N GLU A 18 5.73 -17.81 -0.12
CA GLU A 18 6.78 -17.07 -0.82
C GLU A 18 6.59 -15.55 -0.67
N LEU A 19 5.37 -15.04 -0.92
CA LEU A 19 5.07 -13.61 -0.76
C LEU A 19 5.28 -13.15 0.69
N LYS A 20 4.82 -13.94 1.67
CA LYS A 20 4.99 -13.63 3.09
C LYS A 20 6.47 -13.54 3.45
N SER A 21 7.29 -14.50 3.04
CA SER A 21 8.73 -14.49 3.31
C SER A 21 9.42 -13.26 2.70
N LYS A 22 9.06 -12.86 1.47
CA LYS A 22 9.58 -11.63 0.85
C LYS A 22 9.19 -10.36 1.61
N LEU A 23 7.97 -10.31 2.15
CA LEU A 23 7.52 -9.19 2.96
C LEU A 23 8.25 -9.10 4.30
N GLU A 24 8.46 -10.26 4.95
CA GLU A 24 9.25 -10.33 6.19
C GLU A 24 10.70 -9.90 5.96
N GLU A 25 11.34 -10.40 4.90
CA GLU A 25 12.71 -10.01 4.54
C GLU A 25 12.83 -8.51 4.25
N LEU A 26 11.84 -7.94 3.55
CA LEU A 26 11.81 -6.51 3.26
C LEU A 26 11.72 -5.65 4.54
N GLU A 27 10.93 -6.09 5.52
CA GLU A 27 10.80 -5.37 6.79
C GLU A 27 12.09 -5.49 7.63
N ILE A 28 12.70 -6.68 7.63
CA ILE A 28 14.00 -6.91 8.26
C ILE A 28 15.08 -6.02 7.63
N GLN A 29 15.10 -5.89 6.30
CA GLN A 29 16.00 -4.99 5.58
C GLN A 29 15.76 -3.53 5.98
N LYS A 30 14.52 -3.05 6.04
CA LYS A 30 14.21 -1.69 6.50
C LYS A 30 14.75 -1.42 7.89
N CYS A 31 14.52 -2.33 8.84
CA CYS A 31 15.03 -2.20 10.21
C CYS A 31 16.56 -2.09 10.23
N MET A 32 17.27 -2.98 9.53
CA MET A 32 18.73 -2.91 9.44
C MET A 32 19.23 -1.58 8.85
N HIS A 33 18.54 -1.04 7.84
CA HIS A 33 18.94 0.22 7.22
C HIS A 33 18.71 1.43 8.13
N ILE A 34 17.64 1.39 8.94
CA ILE A 34 17.36 2.41 9.96
C ILE A 34 18.43 2.36 11.06
N GLU A 35 18.76 1.17 11.57
CA GLU A 35 19.82 0.97 12.59
C GLU A 35 21.19 1.45 12.09
N GLN A 36 21.49 1.23 10.81
CA GLN A 36 22.74 1.67 10.18
C GLN A 36 22.70 3.13 9.72
N HIS A 37 21.62 3.86 9.97
CA HIS A 37 21.39 5.25 9.51
C HIS A 37 21.59 5.45 7.99
N LYS A 38 21.32 4.41 7.19
CA LYS A 38 21.47 4.42 5.72
C LYS A 38 20.20 4.94 5.04
N TRP A 39 19.92 6.23 5.20
CA TRP A 39 18.70 6.86 4.68
C TRP A 39 18.56 6.82 3.16
N THR A 40 19.67 6.86 2.42
CA THR A 40 19.67 6.78 0.95
C THR A 40 19.25 5.40 0.47
N ALA A 41 19.81 4.34 1.07
CA ALA A 41 19.46 2.97 0.73
C ALA A 41 18.02 2.62 1.16
N LEU A 42 17.50 3.24 2.23
CA LEU A 42 16.09 3.09 2.63
C LEU A 42 15.12 3.59 1.53
N LYS A 43 15.50 4.63 0.77
CA LYS A 43 14.70 5.14 -0.36
C LYS A 43 14.68 4.19 -1.55
N GLU A 44 15.69 3.33 -1.70
CA GLU A 44 15.80 2.35 -2.78
C GLU A 44 15.03 1.05 -2.48
N ILE A 45 14.64 0.82 -1.23
CA ILE A 45 13.87 -0.36 -0.85
C ILE A 45 12.53 -0.35 -1.62
N PRO A 46 12.18 -1.47 -2.29
CA PRO A 46 10.93 -1.55 -3.04
C PRO A 46 9.72 -1.36 -2.12
N ARG A 47 8.68 -0.76 -2.67
CA ARG A 47 7.41 -0.61 -1.94
C ARG A 47 6.74 -1.98 -1.76
N VAL A 48 6.02 -2.14 -0.64
CA VAL A 48 5.28 -3.39 -0.33
C VAL A 48 4.30 -3.73 -1.46
N GLU A 49 3.65 -2.71 -2.01
CA GLU A 49 2.73 -2.83 -3.13
C GLU A 49 3.41 -3.45 -4.35
N ALA A 50 4.67 -3.09 -4.64
CA ALA A 50 5.40 -3.62 -5.79
C ALA A 50 5.62 -5.14 -5.67
N LEU A 51 5.91 -5.64 -4.46
CA LEU A 51 6.04 -7.08 -4.21
C LEU A 51 4.70 -7.81 -4.36
N ILE A 52 3.63 -7.23 -3.84
CA ILE A 52 2.27 -7.79 -3.95
C ILE A 52 1.86 -7.85 -5.43
N PHE A 53 2.02 -6.75 -6.17
CA PHE A 53 1.71 -6.71 -7.61
C PHE A 53 2.55 -7.71 -8.40
N GLY A 54 3.85 -7.81 -8.11
CA GLY A 54 4.74 -8.79 -8.72
C GLY A 54 4.28 -10.24 -8.49
N ALA A 55 3.88 -10.58 -7.26
CA ALA A 55 3.37 -11.90 -6.92
C ALA A 55 2.09 -12.24 -7.70
N TRP A 56 1.12 -11.33 -7.75
CA TRP A 56 -0.11 -11.51 -8.53
C TRP A 56 0.17 -11.58 -10.04
N ASN A 57 1.10 -10.79 -10.57
CA ASN A 57 1.48 -10.82 -11.98
C ASN A 57 2.14 -12.15 -12.38
N SER A 58 2.90 -12.77 -11.47
CA SER A 58 3.55 -14.06 -11.70
C SER A 58 2.59 -15.25 -11.86
N LEU A 59 1.31 -15.08 -11.52
CA LEU A 59 0.33 -16.15 -11.68
C LEU A 59 0.01 -16.38 -13.16
N PRO A 60 -0.35 -17.60 -13.58
CA PRO A 60 -0.74 -17.88 -14.96
C PRO A 60 -1.94 -17.04 -15.43
N GLU A 61 -2.01 -16.80 -16.75
CA GLU A 61 -3.12 -16.11 -17.43
C GLU A 61 -4.50 -16.72 -17.13
N CYS A 62 -4.56 -18.01 -16.82
CA CYS A 62 -5.82 -18.66 -16.45
C CYS A 62 -6.46 -18.06 -15.19
N TYR A 63 -5.75 -17.23 -14.41
CA TYR A 63 -6.29 -16.48 -13.26
C TYR A 63 -6.56 -14.99 -13.54
N SER A 64 -6.63 -14.56 -14.81
CA SER A 64 -6.79 -13.16 -15.22
C SER A 64 -7.93 -12.40 -14.51
N GLU A 65 -9.12 -12.99 -14.42
CA GLU A 65 -10.26 -12.37 -13.71
C GLU A 65 -10.03 -12.31 -12.19
N GLY A 66 -9.34 -13.31 -11.62
CA GLY A 66 -8.92 -13.30 -10.22
C GLY A 66 -7.91 -12.19 -9.93
N LYS A 67 -6.97 -11.93 -10.85
CA LYS A 67 -6.04 -10.79 -10.75
C LYS A 67 -6.78 -9.46 -10.79
N LYS A 68 -7.73 -9.29 -11.73
CA LYS A 68 -8.56 -8.07 -11.83
C LYS A 68 -9.33 -7.81 -10.54
N LEU A 69 -9.94 -8.85 -9.97
CA LEU A 69 -10.66 -8.75 -8.71
C LEU A 69 -9.72 -8.37 -7.56
N ALA A 70 -8.57 -9.05 -7.44
CA ALA A 70 -7.58 -8.74 -6.41
C ALA A 70 -7.10 -7.29 -6.50
N TYR A 71 -6.81 -6.81 -7.71
CA TYR A 71 -6.43 -5.42 -7.93
C TYR A 71 -7.55 -4.45 -7.59
N GLY A 72 -8.79 -4.72 -7.97
CA GLY A 72 -9.94 -3.90 -7.57
C GLY A 72 -10.10 -3.81 -6.06
N VAL A 73 -10.00 -4.94 -5.35
CA VAL A 73 -10.06 -4.99 -3.88
C VAL A 73 -8.91 -4.20 -3.24
N LEU A 74 -7.68 -4.38 -3.73
CA LEU A 74 -6.51 -3.63 -3.25
C LEU A 74 -6.67 -2.12 -3.46
N THR A 75 -7.20 -1.70 -4.61
CA THR A 75 -7.49 -0.29 -4.90
C THR A 75 -8.54 0.27 -3.95
N ILE A 76 -9.60 -0.47 -3.63
CA ILE A 76 -10.62 -0.04 -2.68
C ILE A 76 -9.99 0.22 -1.31
N PHE A 77 -9.24 -0.76 -0.76
CA PHE A 77 -8.58 -0.58 0.54
C PHE A 77 -7.58 0.59 0.54
N GLY A 78 -6.78 0.74 -0.53
CA GLY A 78 -5.86 1.87 -0.66
C GLY A 78 -6.58 3.21 -0.70
N SER A 79 -7.74 3.28 -1.36
CA SER A 79 -8.55 4.50 -1.44
C SER A 79 -9.20 4.84 -0.10
N ILE A 80 -9.73 3.85 0.63
CA ILE A 80 -10.31 4.01 1.97
C ILE A 80 -9.24 4.58 2.91
N TYR A 81 -8.06 3.96 2.97
CA TYR A 81 -6.97 4.45 3.81
C TYR A 81 -6.58 5.89 3.50
N SER A 82 -6.44 6.22 2.20
CA SER A 82 -6.09 7.56 1.75
C SER A 82 -7.16 8.59 2.12
N CYS A 83 -8.43 8.23 1.97
CA CYS A 83 -9.56 9.07 2.39
C CYS A 83 -9.53 9.31 3.91
N ASP A 84 -9.38 8.27 4.71
CA ASP A 84 -9.32 8.39 6.17
C ASP A 84 -8.14 9.26 6.63
N GLN A 85 -6.97 9.08 6.02
CA GLN A 85 -5.80 9.91 6.28
C GLN A 85 -6.05 11.38 5.90
N ALA A 86 -6.73 11.63 4.78
CA ALA A 86 -7.11 12.97 4.36
C ALA A 86 -8.12 13.61 5.33
N PHE A 87 -9.15 12.88 5.76
CA PHE A 87 -10.13 13.35 6.76
C PHE A 87 -9.49 13.65 8.11
N SER A 88 -8.62 12.77 8.58
CA SER A 88 -7.84 13.00 9.80
C SER A 88 -6.99 14.28 9.68
N SER A 89 -6.31 14.46 8.54
CA SER A 89 -5.54 15.67 8.25
C SER A 89 -6.41 16.92 8.23
N MET A 90 -7.59 16.84 7.62
CA MET A 90 -8.55 17.93 7.61
C MET A 90 -9.02 18.31 9.01
N ASN A 91 -9.32 17.33 9.86
CA ASN A 91 -9.76 17.56 11.24
C ASN A 91 -8.65 18.20 12.11
N ILE A 92 -7.38 17.88 11.86
CA ILE A 92 -6.23 18.50 12.54
C ILE A 92 -6.06 19.95 12.07
N ILE A 93 -6.12 20.20 10.75
CA ILE A 93 -5.94 21.53 10.19
C ILE A 93 -7.11 22.43 10.62
N LYS A 94 -8.35 21.98 10.36
CA LYS A 94 -9.61 22.66 10.66
C LYS A 94 -10.28 22.01 11.87
N SER A 95 -9.74 22.29 13.05
CA SER A 95 -10.32 21.84 14.32
C SER A 95 -11.41 22.79 14.81
N LYS A 96 -12.27 22.33 15.76
CA LYS A 96 -13.32 23.17 16.37
C LYS A 96 -12.80 24.46 17.01
N VAL A 97 -11.53 24.48 17.40
CA VAL A 97 -10.87 25.62 18.07
C VAL A 97 -10.29 26.62 17.06
N ARG A 98 -10.13 26.24 15.78
CA ARG A 98 -9.63 27.11 14.71
C ARG A 98 -10.77 27.55 13.79
N SER A 99 -11.53 28.54 14.25
CA SER A 99 -12.69 29.10 13.53
C SER A 99 -12.34 29.98 12.32
N GLN A 100 -11.08 30.40 12.17
CA GLN A 100 -10.66 31.34 11.13
C GLN A 100 -10.19 30.67 9.82
N LEU A 101 -10.03 29.35 9.78
CA LEU A 101 -9.58 28.63 8.59
C LEU A 101 -10.70 28.49 7.56
N THR A 102 -10.53 29.14 6.40
CA THR A 102 -11.45 28.97 5.26
C THR A 102 -11.12 27.70 4.47
N ASN A 103 -12.05 27.25 3.63
CA ASN A 103 -11.83 26.08 2.76
C ASN A 103 -10.64 26.28 1.79
N LYS A 104 -10.34 27.52 1.37
CA LYS A 104 -9.16 27.84 0.54
C LYS A 104 -7.84 27.62 1.28
N ASN A 105 -7.80 27.97 2.57
CA ASN A 105 -6.63 27.72 3.41
C ASN A 105 -6.44 26.21 3.66
N LEU A 106 -7.54 25.48 3.89
CA LEU A 106 -7.51 24.03 4.07
C LEU A 106 -6.93 23.31 2.86
N GLU A 107 -7.39 23.67 1.65
CA GLU A 107 -6.88 23.11 0.41
C GLU A 107 -5.37 23.36 0.24
N SER A 108 -4.92 24.57 0.54
CA SER A 108 -3.50 24.93 0.48
C SER A 108 -2.65 24.12 1.46
N CYS A 109 -3.13 23.94 2.70
CA CYS A 109 -2.43 23.13 3.71
C CYS A 109 -2.39 21.64 3.36
N LEU A 110 -3.46 21.10 2.76
CA LEU A 110 -3.48 19.70 2.30
C LEU A 110 -2.47 19.50 1.17
N LYS A 111 -2.44 20.39 0.16
CA LYS A 111 -1.46 20.33 -0.94
C LYS A 111 -0.02 20.36 -0.42
N PHE A 112 0.26 21.21 0.56
CA PHE A 112 1.58 21.27 1.20
C PHE A 112 1.92 19.97 1.93
N LYS A 113 0.96 19.36 2.63
CA LYS A 113 1.17 18.09 3.36
C LYS A 113 1.41 16.90 2.42
N THR A 114 0.81 16.91 1.24
CA THR A 114 0.95 15.81 0.25
C THR A 114 2.16 15.99 -0.67
N ALA A 115 2.81 17.17 -0.67
CA ALA A 115 4.03 17.39 -1.43
C ALA A 115 5.21 16.62 -0.81
N SER A 116 5.78 15.68 -1.56
CA SER A 116 7.01 14.96 -1.20
C SER A 116 8.24 15.78 -1.62
N TYR A 117 9.13 16.09 -0.66
CA TYR A 117 10.44 16.71 -0.89
C TYR A 117 11.51 15.68 -1.27
#